data_AF-A0A2H3NJQ6-F1
#
_entry.id   AF-A0A2H3NJQ6-F1
#
_cell.length_a   1.000
_cell.length_b   1.000
_cell.length_c   1.000
_cell.angle_alpha   90.00
_cell.angle_beta   90.00
_cell.angle_gamma   90.00
#
_symmetry.space_group_name_H-M   'P 1'
#
loop_
_entity.id
_entity.type
_entity.pdbx_description
1 polymer ?
#
loop_
_entity_poly.entity_id
_entity_poly.type
_entity_poly.pdbx_seq_one_letter_code
_entity_poly.pdbx_strand_id
1 'polypeptide(L)'
;MTIDAQARRVLEPRGLDRDHLLIGAKALAQQMIEQSASSEHPLQSMVYDVWGLYNDGLPKCRLTTTDDGDLVFTAQFHTEDDDVHAVRRQAVSVEELERLCNPGA
;
A
#
# COMPACT_ATOMS: atom_id res chain seq x y z
N MET A 1 7.11 -3.15 -3.53
CA MET A 1 6.94 -1.91 -2.75
C MET A 1 8.13 -0.95 -2.88
N THR A 2 7.84 0.33 -3.15
CA THR A 2 8.82 1.43 -3.15
C THR A 2 8.50 2.42 -2.03
N ILE A 3 9.50 2.91 -1.31
CA ILE A 3 9.33 3.94 -0.27
C ILE A 3 10.31 5.04 -0.62
N ASP A 4 9.81 6.25 -0.86
CA ASP A 4 10.69 7.38 -1.18
C ASP A 4 11.50 7.83 0.04
N ALA A 5 12.51 8.68 -0.22
CA ALA A 5 13.45 9.09 0.83
C ALA A 5 12.79 9.94 1.93
N GLN A 6 11.76 10.71 1.60
CA GLN A 6 11.09 11.57 2.57
C GLN A 6 10.17 10.75 3.49
N ALA A 7 9.40 9.83 2.91
CA ALA A 7 8.60 8.87 3.64
C ALA A 7 9.47 8.02 4.58
N ARG A 8 10.63 7.54 4.12
CA ARG A 8 11.58 6.81 4.99
C ARG A 8 12.03 7.64 6.19
N ARG A 9 12.39 8.92 5.98
CA ARG A 9 12.82 9.81 7.08
C ARG A 9 11.75 9.99 8.16
N VAL A 10 10.47 9.91 7.79
CA VAL A 10 9.35 10.01 8.73
C VAL A 10 9.07 8.66 9.43
N LEU A 11 9.19 7.56 8.70
CA LEU A 11 8.76 6.23 9.16
C LEU A 11 9.85 5.47 9.93
N GLU A 12 11.12 5.53 9.51
CA GLU A 12 12.23 4.81 10.15
C GLU A 12 12.43 5.17 11.63
N PRO A 13 12.36 6.45 12.06
CA PRO A 13 12.46 6.81 13.48
C PRO A 13 11.34 6.26 14.35
N ARG A 14 10.21 5.86 13.74
CA ARG A 14 9.08 5.19 14.41
C ARG A 14 9.24 3.67 14.49
N GLY A 15 10.36 3.13 14.01
CA GLY A 15 10.59 1.69 13.94
C GLY A 15 9.86 1.00 12.79
N LEU A 16 9.28 1.76 11.85
CA LEU A 16 8.58 1.22 10.69
C LEU A 16 9.57 0.99 9.54
N ASP A 17 10.23 -0.17 9.58
CA ASP A 17 11.06 -0.62 8.47
C ASP A 17 10.21 -1.18 7.31
N ARG A 18 10.89 -1.59 6.24
CA ARG A 18 10.25 -2.11 5.03
C ARG A 18 9.35 -3.31 5.31
N ASP A 19 9.75 -4.22 6.19
CA ASP A 19 9.03 -5.48 6.42
C ASP A 19 7.75 -5.23 7.22
N HIS A 20 7.81 -4.35 8.22
CA HIS A 20 6.62 -3.86 8.92
C HIS A 20 5.67 -3.15 7.95
N LEU A 21 6.20 -2.24 7.12
CA LEU A 21 5.40 -1.49 6.16
C LEU A 21 4.76 -2.37 5.09
N LEU A 22 5.31 -3.55 4.78
CA LEU A 22 4.67 -4.52 3.89
C LEU A 22 3.39 -5.11 4.52
N ILE A 23 3.36 -5.30 5.84
CA ILE A 23 2.15 -5.74 6.56
C ILE A 23 1.10 -4.63 6.47
N GLY A 24 1.48 -3.40 6.82
CA GLY A 24 0.58 -2.24 6.73
C GLY A 24 0.07 -1.99 5.31
N ALA A 25 0.92 -2.13 4.30
CA ALA A 25 0.53 -1.97 2.90
C ALA A 25 -0.49 -3.02 2.44
N LYS A 26 -0.37 -4.29 2.89
CA LYS A 26 -1.36 -5.33 2.62
C LYS A 26 -2.69 -5.02 3.29
N ALA A 27 -2.67 -4.55 4.54
CA ALA A 27 -3.87 -4.18 5.27
C ALA A 27 -4.59 -2.97 4.63
N LEU A 28 -3.85 -1.92 4.27
CA LEU A 28 -4.40 -0.76 3.54
C LEU A 28 -5.02 -1.18 2.21
N ALA A 29 -4.30 -1.97 1.41
CA ALA A 29 -4.82 -2.43 0.13
C ALA A 29 -6.09 -3.28 0.29
N GLN A 30 -6.14 -4.15 1.29
CA GLN A 30 -7.34 -4.92 1.61
C GLN A 30 -8.53 -4.02 1.97
N GLN A 31 -8.31 -2.99 2.80
CA GLN A 31 -9.35 -2.00 3.12
C GLN A 31 -9.84 -1.27 1.87
N MET A 32 -8.94 -0.88 0.95
CA MET A 32 -9.32 -0.23 -0.31
C MET A 32 -10.16 -1.16 -1.20
N ILE A 33 -9.85 -2.46 -1.22
CA ILE A 33 -10.64 -3.48 -1.92
C ILE A 33 -12.06 -3.54 -1.32
N GLU A 34 -12.16 -3.71 -0.01
CA GLU A 34 -13.45 -3.79 0.70
C GLU A 34 -14.31 -2.53 0.49
N GLN A 35 -13.70 -1.35 0.57
CA GLN A 35 -14.39 -0.07 0.35
C GLN A 35 -14.84 0.11 -1.11
N SER A 36 -14.16 -0.52 -2.06
CA SER A 36 -14.49 -0.41 -3.48
C SER A 36 -15.62 -1.34 -3.94
N ALA A 37 -16.05 -2.28 -3.10
CA ALA A 37 -16.96 -3.37 -3.47
C ALA A 37 -18.30 -2.88 -4.03
N SER A 38 -18.75 -1.67 -3.63
CA SER A 38 -20.00 -1.05 -4.12
C SER A 38 -19.78 0.02 -5.19
N SER A 39 -18.57 0.15 -5.75
CA SER A 39 -18.26 1.13 -6.79
C SER A 39 -18.55 0.56 -8.19
N GLU A 40 -18.61 1.43 -9.20
CA GLU A 40 -18.82 1.05 -10.61
C GLU A 40 -17.72 0.11 -11.13
N HIS A 41 -16.51 0.20 -10.57
CA HIS A 41 -15.37 -0.65 -10.92
C HIS A 41 -14.74 -1.20 -9.63
N PRO A 42 -15.32 -2.27 -9.05
CA PRO A 42 -14.80 -2.86 -7.82
C PRO A 42 -13.40 -3.43 -8.03
N LEU A 43 -12.55 -3.24 -7.03
CA LEU A 43 -11.23 -3.85 -6.99
C LEU A 43 -11.38 -5.30 -6.54
N GLN A 44 -10.64 -6.22 -7.17
CA GLN A 44 -10.71 -7.63 -6.82
C GLN A 44 -9.51 -8.10 -5.99
N SER A 45 -8.30 -7.66 -6.33
CA SER A 45 -7.07 -8.08 -5.66
C SER A 45 -5.90 -7.11 -5.90
N MET A 46 -4.80 -7.30 -5.18
CA MET A 46 -3.55 -6.54 -5.36
C MET A 46 -2.74 -7.07 -6.54
N VAL A 47 -2.14 -6.16 -7.31
CA VAL A 47 -1.09 -6.53 -8.26
C VAL A 47 0.21 -6.74 -7.49
N TYR A 48 0.88 -7.86 -7.74
CA TYR A 48 2.17 -8.19 -7.13
C TYR A 48 3.31 -7.97 -8.13
N ASP A 49 4.46 -7.53 -7.62
CA ASP A 49 5.70 -7.44 -8.39
C ASP A 49 6.37 -8.81 -8.38
N VAL A 50 6.33 -9.52 -9.51
CA VAL A 50 6.85 -10.88 -9.66
C VAL A 50 8.07 -10.84 -10.57
N TRP A 51 9.26 -11.09 -10.00
CA TRP A 51 10.52 -11.16 -10.76
C TRP A 51 10.99 -12.61 -10.89
N GLY A 52 10.80 -13.21 -12.07
CA GLY A 52 11.30 -14.57 -12.38
C GLY A 52 10.39 -15.70 -11.92
N LEU A 53 10.96 -16.89 -11.66
CA LEU A 53 10.22 -18.09 -11.24
C LEU A 53 9.75 -18.06 -9.77
N TYR A 54 10.19 -17.06 -9.00
CA TYR A 54 9.85 -16.90 -7.60
C TYR A 54 8.89 -15.72 -7.44
N ASN A 55 7.74 -16.00 -6.85
CA ASN A 55 6.79 -14.97 -6.44
C ASN A 55 7.17 -14.49 -5.04
N ASP A 56 7.88 -13.37 -4.96
CA ASP A 56 8.22 -12.73 -3.68
C ASP A 56 6.99 -12.15 -2.96
N GLY A 57 5.81 -12.17 -3.60
CA GLY A 57 4.55 -11.76 -2.97
C GLY A 57 4.52 -10.29 -2.53
N LEU A 58 5.35 -9.44 -3.15
CA LEU A 58 5.46 -8.03 -2.81
C LEU A 58 4.40 -7.22 -3.55
N PRO A 59 3.51 -6.49 -2.85
CA PRO A 59 2.53 -5.66 -3.52
C PRO A 59 3.23 -4.58 -4.36
N LYS A 60 2.66 -4.33 -5.54
CA LYS A 60 3.04 -3.24 -6.42
C LYS A 60 2.44 -1.93 -5.92
N CYS A 61 3.06 -1.42 -4.86
CA CYS A 61 2.66 -0.21 -4.16
C CYS A 61 3.85 0.73 -3.90
N ARG A 62 3.55 1.98 -3.57
CA ARG A 62 4.50 2.98 -3.12
C ARG A 62 3.97 3.77 -1.92
N LEU A 63 4.88 4.14 -1.02
CA LEU A 63 4.66 5.17 -0.01
C LEU A 63 5.49 6.39 -0.38
N THR A 64 4.84 7.55 -0.42
CA THR A 64 5.46 8.82 -0.78
C THR A 64 5.00 9.95 0.12
N THR A 65 5.74 11.04 0.15
CA THR A 65 5.30 12.27 0.81
C THR A 65 4.95 13.35 -0.23
N THR A 66 3.88 14.10 0.00
CA THR A 66 3.54 15.30 -0.79
C THR A 66 4.43 16.48 -0.43
N ASP A 67 4.37 17.55 -1.21
CA ASP A 67 5.08 18.80 -0.92
C ASP A 67 4.64 19.43 0.41
N ASP A 68 3.37 19.22 0.79
CA ASP A 68 2.78 19.67 2.06
C ASP A 68 3.15 18.77 3.26
N GLY A 69 3.88 17.68 3.02
CA GLY A 69 4.34 16.76 4.06
C GLY A 69 3.41 15.57 4.35
N ASP A 70 2.30 15.44 3.61
CA ASP A 70 1.34 14.35 3.81
C ASP A 70 1.87 13.03 3.25
N LEU A 71 1.69 11.95 3.99
CA LEU A 71 2.06 10.61 3.54
C LEU A 71 0.93 10.02 2.68
N VAL A 72 1.29 9.52 1.51
CA VAL A 72 0.37 8.98 0.52
C VAL A 72 0.77 7.55 0.18
N PHE A 73 -0.17 6.64 0.39
CA PHE A 73 -0.11 5.27 -0.11
C PHE A 73 -0.70 5.20 -1.51
N THR A 74 0.01 4.57 -2.44
CA THR A 74 -0.47 4.31 -3.80
C THR A 74 -0.28 2.85 -4.14
N ALA A 75 -1.32 2.17 -4.63
CA ALA A 75 -1.26 0.75 -4.99
C ALA A 75 -1.96 0.46 -6.33
N GLN A 76 -1.52 -0.62 -6.98
CA GLN A 76 -2.13 -1.18 -8.18
C GLN A 76 -2.99 -2.39 -7.83
N PHE A 77 -4.16 -2.47 -8.46
CA PHE A 77 -5.17 -3.48 -8.21
C PHE A 77 -5.69 -4.07 -9.52
N HIS A 78 -6.11 -5.32 -9.47
CA HIS A 78 -6.91 -5.95 -10.51
C HIS A 78 -8.37 -5.45 -10.42
N THR A 79 -8.99 -5.26 -11.58
CA THR A 79 -10.43 -5.05 -11.73
C THR A 79 -11.05 -6.25 -12.44
N GLU A 80 -12.38 -6.33 -12.52
CA GLU A 80 -13.08 -7.39 -13.26
C GLU A 80 -12.62 -7.54 -14.72
N ASP A 81 -12.17 -6.44 -15.32
CA ASP A 81 -11.47 -6.47 -16.61
C ASP A 81 -9.97 -6.70 -16.34
N ASP A 82 -9.51 -7.94 -16.53
CA ASP A 82 -8.15 -8.40 -16.15
C ASP A 82 -7.01 -7.61 -16.85
N ASP A 83 -7.31 -6.98 -17.99
CA ASP A 83 -6.37 -6.14 -18.74
C ASP A 83 -6.27 -4.70 -18.20
N VAL A 84 -7.15 -4.31 -17.27
CA VAL A 84 -7.16 -2.97 -16.66
C VAL A 84 -6.65 -3.05 -15.22
N HIS A 85 -5.59 -2.29 -14.94
CA HIS A 85 -5.11 -2.10 -13.57
C HIS A 85 -5.54 -0.75 -13.04
N ALA A 86 -6.26 -0.76 -11.93
CA ALA A 86 -6.64 0.44 -11.22
C ALA A 86 -5.49 0.88 -10.29
N VAL A 87 -4.99 2.10 -10.49
CA VAL A 87 -4.14 2.77 -9.50
C VAL A 87 -5.06 3.51 -8.52
N ARG A 88 -4.91 3.25 -7.22
CA ARG A 88 -5.58 4.02 -6.18
C ARG A 88 -4.56 4.67 -5.26
N ARG A 89 -4.95 5.83 -4.72
CA ARG A 89 -4.15 6.64 -3.82
C ARG A 89 -4.97 6.97 -2.59
N GLN A 90 -4.34 6.95 -1.43
CA GLN A 90 -4.95 7.31 -0.16
C GLN A 90 -3.93 8.05 0.69
N ALA A 91 -4.33 9.19 1.25
CA ALA A 91 -3.58 9.84 2.31
C ALA A 91 -3.68 8.97 3.56
N VAL A 92 -2.55 8.70 4.20
CA VAL A 92 -2.45 7.85 5.39
C VAL A 92 -1.65 8.59 6.44
N SER A 93 -2.03 8.48 7.72
CA SER A 93 -1.21 9.03 8.79
C SER A 93 -0.13 8.04 9.22
N VAL A 94 0.90 8.55 9.89
CA VAL A 94 1.95 7.71 10.47
C VAL A 94 1.35 6.81 11.56
N GLU A 95 0.46 7.36 12.38
CA GLU A 95 -0.23 6.63 13.46
C GLU A 95 -1.10 5.49 12.90
N GLU A 96 -1.75 5.72 11.76
CA GLU A 96 -2.52 4.68 11.09
C GLU A 96 -1.61 3.55 10.62
N LEU A 97 -0.47 3.88 9.99
CA LEU A 97 0.50 2.88 9.58
C LEU A 97 1.08 2.11 10.78
N GLU A 98 1.42 2.79 11.88
CA GLU A 98 1.90 2.13 13.10
C GLU A 98 0.91 1.08 13.61
N ARG A 99 -0.37 1.44 13.67
CA ARG A 99 -1.46 0.54 14.08
C ARG A 99 -1.62 -0.65 13.13
N LEU A 100 -1.57 -0.41 11.82
CA LEU A 100 -1.73 -1.46 10.82
C LEU A 100 -0.53 -2.41 10.76
N CYS A 101 0.68 -1.91 11.04
CA CYS A 101 1.88 -2.73 11.09
C CYS A 101 1.99 -3.54 12.40
N ASN A 102 1.33 -3.12 13.47
CA ASN A 102 1.34 -3.76 14.78
C ASN A 102 -0.09 -4.01 15.31
N PRO A 103 -0.85 -4.97 14.74
CA PRO A 103 -2.28 -5.16 15.05
C PRO A 103 -2.59 -5.68 16.47
N GLY A 104 -1.61 -5.72 17.38
CA GLY A 104 -1.76 -6.14 18.78
C GLY A 104 -0.95 -5.36 19.80
N ALA A 105 -0.43 -4.17 19.43
CA ALA A 105 0.28 -3.26 20.34
C ALA A 105 -0.69 -2.30 21.04
#